data_AF-A0A962SZL5-F1
#
_entry.id   AF-A0A962SZL5-F1
#
_cell.length_a   1.000
_cell.length_b   1.000
_cell.length_c   1.000
_cell.angle_alpha   90.00
_cell.angle_beta   90.00
_cell.angle_gamma   90.00
#
_symmetry.space_group_name_H-M   'P 1'
#
loop_
_entity.id
_entity.type
_entity.pdbx_description
1 polymer ?
#
loop_
_entity_poly.entity_id
_entity_poly.type
_entity_poly.pdbx_seq_one_letter_code
_entity_poly.pdbx_strand_id
1 'polypeptide(L)'
;MIGFRRIPPKPPGCELCGRLMSALTRHHLIPRTRHRKKRTQRLFEREEARTLILWICRPCHDHIHGVLSEKEMAAGYHSREALL
;
A
#
# COMPACT_ATOMS: atom_id res chain seq x y z
N MET A 1 -27.45 1.82 3.39
CA MET A 1 -26.09 1.50 3.89
C MET A 1 -25.09 1.97 2.84
N ILE A 2 -24.55 3.17 3.01
CA ILE A 2 -23.68 3.82 2.03
C ILE A 2 -22.34 3.07 2.02
N GLY A 3 -22.03 2.40 0.92
CA GLY A 3 -20.80 1.63 0.76
C GLY A 3 -19.59 2.55 0.83
N PHE A 4 -18.86 2.53 1.95
CA PHE A 4 -17.58 3.20 2.09
C PHE A 4 -16.67 2.75 0.95
N ARG A 5 -16.31 3.68 0.06
CA ARG A 5 -15.27 3.45 -0.95
C ARG A 5 -13.97 3.17 -0.19
N ARG A 6 -13.56 1.90 -0.16
CA ARG A 6 -12.36 1.40 0.53
C ARG A 6 -11.04 1.77 -0.15
N ILE A 7 -11.10 2.56 -1.23
CA ILE A 7 -9.96 2.89 -2.07
C ILE A 7 -9.87 4.42 -2.16
N PRO A 8 -8.73 5.03 -1.81
CA PRO A 8 -8.56 6.47 -1.94
C PRO A 8 -8.68 6.91 -3.40
N PRO A 9 -9.11 8.16 -3.67
CA PRO A 9 -9.15 8.69 -5.03
C PRO A 9 -7.76 8.61 -5.68
N LYS A 10 -7.73 8.34 -6.98
CA LYS A 10 -6.47 8.24 -7.72
C LYS A 10 -5.89 9.65 -7.95
N PRO A 11 -4.66 9.93 -7.50
CA PRO A 11 -4.00 11.23 -7.71
C PRO A 11 -3.50 11.39 -9.15
N PRO A 12 -3.10 12.61 -9.55
CA PRO A 12 -2.54 12.87 -10.89
C PRO A 12 -1.09 12.37 -11.07
N GLY A 13 -0.42 11.94 -10.00
CA GLY A 13 0.97 11.49 -10.03
C GLY A 13 1.26 10.39 -9.03
N CYS A 14 2.42 9.74 -9.20
CA CYS A 14 2.90 8.70 -8.30
C CYS A 14 3.14 9.28 -6.90
N GLU A 15 2.50 8.71 -5.88
CA GLU A 15 2.64 9.20 -4.51
C GLU A 15 4.05 8.92 -3.95
N LEU A 16 4.79 7.96 -4.51
CA LEU A 16 6.17 7.69 -4.07
C LEU A 16 7.19 8.61 -4.75
N CYS A 17 7.33 8.52 -6.08
CA CYS A 17 8.37 9.28 -6.79
C CYS A 17 7.93 10.68 -7.27
N GLY A 18 6.69 11.10 -7.05
CA GLY A 18 6.18 12.43 -7.40
C GLY A 18 5.95 12.70 -8.90
N ARG A 19 6.33 11.78 -9.80
CA ARG A 19 6.13 11.96 -11.25
C ARG A 19 4.64 12.00 -11.61
N LEU A 20 4.24 13.03 -12.36
CA LEU A 20 2.89 13.16 -12.92
C LEU A 20 2.67 12.09 -13.99
N MET A 21 1.73 11.18 -13.74
CA MET A 21 1.45 10.05 -14.62
C MET A 21 0.00 9.59 -14.44
N SER A 22 -0.71 9.39 -15.54
CA SER A 22 -2.08 8.86 -15.51
C SER A 22 -2.13 7.36 -15.18
N ALA A 23 -1.07 6.60 -15.49
CA ALA A 23 -0.98 5.17 -15.30
C ALA A 23 -0.42 4.78 -13.91
N LEU A 24 -1.26 4.88 -12.87
CA LEU A 24 -0.93 4.42 -11.52
C LEU A 24 -1.61 3.09 -11.20
N THR A 25 -0.96 2.34 -10.32
CA THR A 25 -1.39 1.06 -9.77
C THR A 25 -1.67 1.20 -8.28
N ARG A 26 -2.56 0.36 -7.75
CA ARG A 26 -2.83 0.28 -6.31
C ARG A 26 -1.80 -0.64 -5.66
N HIS A 27 -1.02 -0.11 -4.74
CA HIS A 27 -0.13 -0.86 -3.89
C HIS A 27 -0.73 -0.94 -2.48
N HIS A 28 -0.79 -2.14 -1.89
CA HIS A 28 -1.29 -2.29 -0.52
C HIS A 28 -0.08 -2.24 0.42
N LEU A 29 -0.03 -1.24 1.29
CA LEU A 29 1.06 -1.08 2.27
C LEU A 29 1.09 -2.24 3.28
N ILE A 30 -0.09 -2.81 3.58
CA ILE A 30 -0.21 -4.11 4.25
C ILE A 30 -0.65 -5.15 3.21
N PRO A 31 0.26 -6.03 2.74
CA PRO A 31 -0.09 -7.05 1.75
C PRO A 31 -1.25 -7.93 2.22
N ARG A 32 -2.18 -8.23 1.30
CA ARG A 32 -3.42 -8.98 1.61
C ARG A 32 -3.14 -10.35 2.23
N THR A 33 -2.06 -11.00 1.80
CA THR A 33 -1.57 -12.28 2.34
C THR A 33 -1.20 -12.19 3.82
N ARG A 34 -0.91 -10.98 4.32
CA ARG A 34 -0.51 -10.70 5.71
C ARG A 34 -1.69 -10.33 6.62
N HIS A 35 -2.87 -10.03 6.08
CA HIS A 35 -4.04 -9.56 6.87
C HIS A 35 -4.47 -10.53 7.98
N ARG A 36 -4.31 -11.84 7.78
CA ARG A 36 -4.69 -12.87 8.77
C ARG A 36 -3.55 -13.29 9.70
N LYS A 37 -2.37 -12.69 9.57
CA LYS A 37 -1.22 -13.04 10.42
C LYS A 37 -1.37 -12.35 11.78
N LYS A 38 -1.10 -13.09 12.87
CA LYS A 38 -1.25 -12.60 14.25
C LYS A 38 -0.53 -11.26 14.49
N ARG A 39 0.68 -11.08 13.93
CA ARG A 39 1.42 -9.82 14.05
C ARG A 39 0.65 -8.65 13.43
N THR A 40 0.17 -8.80 12.19
CA THR A 40 -0.62 -7.76 11.50
C THR A 40 -1.89 -7.42 12.26
N GLN A 41 -2.62 -8.44 12.76
CA GLN A 41 -3.86 -8.23 13.53
C GLN A 41 -3.64 -7.54 14.88
N ARG A 42 -2.42 -7.57 15.42
CA ARG A 42 -2.06 -6.83 16.64
C ARG A 42 -1.66 -5.38 16.36
N LEU A 43 -1.19 -5.10 15.14
CA LEU A 43 -0.67 -3.79 14.75
C LEU A 43 -1.70 -2.94 14.02
N PHE A 44 -2.65 -3.55 13.31
CA PHE A 44 -3.59 -2.88 12.45
C PHE A 44 -5.00 -3.41 12.64
N GLU A 45 -5.96 -2.49 12.61
CA GLU A 45 -7.36 -2.85 12.52
C GLU A 45 -7.68 -3.50 11.16
N ARG A 46 -8.70 -4.36 11.12
CA ARG A 46 -9.04 -5.11 9.89
C ARG A 46 -9.34 -4.19 8.72
N GLU A 47 -10.03 -3.09 8.97
CA GLU A 47 -10.40 -2.13 7.93
C GLU A 47 -9.22 -1.24 7.53
N GLU A 48 -8.33 -0.89 8.46
CA GLU A 48 -7.10 -0.18 8.17
C GLU A 48 -6.19 -0.98 7.23
N ALA A 49 -5.91 -2.25 7.56
CA ALA A 49 -5.09 -3.13 6.71
C ALA A 49 -5.66 -3.29 5.28
N ARG A 50 -6.96 -3.12 5.10
CA ARG A 50 -7.66 -3.19 3.80
C ARG A 50 -7.65 -1.89 3.02
N THR A 51 -7.48 -0.75 3.68
CA THR A 51 -7.66 0.59 3.10
C THR A 51 -6.35 1.35 2.95
N LEU A 52 -5.27 0.92 3.61
CA LEU A 52 -3.92 1.45 3.41
C LEU A 52 -3.39 1.09 2.01
N ILE A 53 -3.75 1.95 1.06
CA ILE A 53 -3.43 1.84 -0.36
C ILE A 53 -2.64 3.09 -0.78
N LEU A 54 -1.54 2.86 -1.49
CA LEU A 54 -0.73 3.89 -2.13
C LEU A 54 -0.88 3.78 -3.65
N TRP A 55 -1.13 4.89 -4.34
CA TRP A 55 -1.16 4.99 -5.79
C TRP A 55 0.23 5.29 -6.34
N ILE A 56 0.83 4.29 -6.97
CA ILE A 56 2.21 4.39 -7.47
C ILE A 56 2.32 3.95 -8.92
N CYS A 57 3.30 4.50 -9.63
CA CYS A 57 3.61 4.07 -10.99
C CYS A 57 4.15 2.63 -11.01
N ARG A 58 4.02 1.96 -12.15
CA ARG A 58 4.47 0.58 -12.32
C ARG A 58 5.95 0.35 -11.93
N PRO A 59 6.92 1.21 -12.31
CA PRO A 59 8.31 1.04 -11.90
C PRO A 59 8.53 1.07 -10.38
N CYS A 60 7.88 1.99 -9.65
CA CYS A 60 7.96 2.04 -8.19
C CYS A 60 7.36 0.77 -7.57
N HIS A 61 6.25 0.28 -8.14
CA HIS A 61 5.60 -0.92 -7.67
C HIS A 61 6.48 -2.17 -7.85
N ASP A 62 7.05 -2.33 -9.04
CA ASP A 62 7.97 -3.44 -9.34
C ASP A 62 9.23 -3.36 -8.47
N HIS A 63 9.76 -2.15 -8.22
CA HIS A 63 10.90 -1.97 -7.33
C HIS A 63 10.61 -2.40 -5.89
N ILE A 64 9.48 -1.97 -5.31
CA ILE A 64 9.09 -2.37 -3.94
C ILE A 64 9.00 -3.89 -3.84
N HIS A 65 8.31 -4.56 -4.76
CA HIS A 65 8.19 -6.03 -4.72
C HIS A 65 9.47 -6.78 -5.12
N GLY A 66 10.39 -6.11 -5.84
CA GLY A 66 11.70 -6.66 -6.17
C GLY A 66 12.69 -6.61 -4.99
N VAL A 67 12.53 -5.67 -4.06
CA VAL A 67 13.47 -5.45 -2.94
C VAL A 67 12.91 -5.91 -1.60
N LEU A 68 11.60 -5.71 -1.35
CA LEU A 68 10.96 -6.01 -0.07
C LEU A 68 10.05 -7.23 -0.17
N SER A 69 10.22 -8.17 0.75
CA SER A 69 9.24 -9.22 0.95
C SER A 69 7.96 -8.65 1.57
N GLU A 70 6.83 -9.33 1.34
CA GLU A 70 5.56 -8.95 1.99
C GLU A 70 5.63 -8.96 3.53
N LYS A 71 6.57 -9.73 4.11
CA LYS A 71 6.81 -9.77 5.55
C LYS A 71 7.45 -8.47 6.01
N GLU A 72 8.44 -7.97 5.28
CA GLU A 72 9.13 -6.70 5.58
C GLU A 72 8.19 -5.51 5.40
N MET A 73 7.39 -5.50 4.32
CA MET A 73 6.33 -4.52 4.10
C MET A 73 5.42 -4.39 5.32
N ALA A 74 4.80 -5.48 5.76
CA ALA A 74 3.90 -5.45 6.92
C ALA A 74 4.60 -5.20 8.27
N ALA A 75 5.93 -5.33 8.35
CA ALA A 75 6.68 -5.23 9.59
C ALA A 75 7.23 -3.83 9.87
N GLY A 76 7.55 -3.06 8.83
CA GLY A 76 8.18 -1.75 8.98
C GLY A 76 8.10 -0.83 7.75
N TYR A 77 7.67 -1.32 6.59
CA TYR A 77 7.52 -0.51 5.37
C TYR A 77 6.04 -0.31 4.99
N HIS A 78 5.20 -0.05 6.00
CA HIS A 78 3.74 0.06 5.87
C HIS A 78 3.25 1.52 5.83
N SER A 79 4.11 2.46 5.48
CA SER A 79 3.78 3.86 5.22
C SER A 79 4.53 4.36 3.98
N ARG A 80 4.09 5.49 3.42
CA ARG A 80 4.80 6.13 2.31
C ARG A 80 6.20 6.56 2.75
N GLU A 81 6.31 7.15 3.93
CA GLU A 81 7.54 7.70 4.49
C GLU A 81 8.56 6.59 4.73
N ALA A 82 8.13 5.39 5.11
CA ALA A 82 9.03 4.26 5.27
C ALA A 82 9.57 3.72 3.94
N LEU A 83 8.87 3.98 2.82
CA LEU A 83 9.26 3.52 1.47
C LEU A 83 10.15 4.53 0.71
N LEU A 84 10.46 5.69 1.30
CA LEU A 84 11.34 6.75 0.75
C LEU A 84 12.72 6.69 1.38
#